data_AF-A0A101GN80-F1
#
_entry.id   AF-A0A101GN80-F1
#
_cell.length_a   1.000
_cell.length_b   1.000
_cell.length_c   1.000
_cell.angle_alpha   90.00
_cell.angle_beta   90.00
_cell.angle_gamma   90.00
#
_symmetry.space_group_name_H-M   'P 1'
#
loop_
_entity.id
_entity.type
_entity.pdbx_description
1 polymer ?
#
loop_
_entity_poly.entity_id
_entity_poly.type
_entity_poly.pdbx_seq_one_letter_code
_entity_poly.pdbx_strand_id
1 'polypeptide(L)'
;MLKEPVLIYRAGTIGLAFPVAMFSTYPFVWDFVENLPDGHNKDIFMLDTLAGFSGGIVGPLKRAVSTRGYCPIGATEIRMPSNYART
;
A
#
# COMPACT_ATOMS: atom_id res chain seq x y z
N MET A 1 18.38 33.42 -15.33
CA MET A 1 16.97 32.93 -15.29
C MET A 1 16.84 32.06 -14.04
N LEU A 2 16.35 32.63 -12.94
CA LEU A 2 16.07 31.86 -11.72
C LEU A 2 14.84 31.01 -12.00
N LYS A 3 14.94 29.68 -11.87
CA LYS A 3 13.77 28.81 -11.98
C LYS A 3 12.86 29.10 -10.79
N GLU A 4 11.65 29.56 -11.05
CA GLU A 4 10.64 29.69 -10.00
C GLU A 4 10.36 28.30 -9.37
N PRO A 5 10.14 28.24 -8.05
CA PRO A 5 9.76 26.99 -7.40
C PRO A 5 8.38 26.57 -7.92
N VAL A 6 8.33 25.43 -8.61
CA VAL A 6 7.06 24.81 -9.01
C VAL A 6 6.33 24.40 -7.73
N LEU A 7 5.19 25.04 -7.48
CA LEU A 7 4.29 24.69 -6.40
C LEU A 7 3.65 23.33 -6.74
N ILE A 8 4.19 22.24 -6.20
CA ILE A 8 3.60 20.91 -6.36
C ILE A 8 2.39 20.82 -5.43
N TYR A 9 1.19 21.07 -5.96
CA TYR A 9 -0.06 20.69 -5.31
C TYR A 9 -0.08 19.15 -5.22
N ARG A 10 0.25 18.59 -4.04
CA ARG A 10 0.06 17.15 -3.77
C ARG A 10 -1.44 16.88 -3.66
N ALA A 11 -2.10 16.68 -4.79
CA ALA A 11 -3.52 16.37 -4.83
C ALA A 11 -3.78 14.96 -4.25
N GLY A 12 -4.21 14.92 -3.00
CA GLY A 12 -4.75 13.76 -2.29
C GLY A 12 -3.74 12.65 -1.94
N THR A 13 -4.04 11.91 -0.87
CA THR A 13 -3.31 10.70 -0.45
C THR A 13 -4.08 9.46 -0.89
N ILE A 14 -3.38 8.44 -1.36
CA ILE A 14 -3.98 7.14 -1.71
C ILE A 14 -3.90 6.19 -0.52
N GLY A 15 -5.01 5.54 -0.18
CA GLY A 15 -5.05 4.43 0.78
C GLY A 15 -5.24 3.10 0.06
N LEU A 16 -4.34 2.15 0.28
CA LEU A 16 -4.49 0.76 -0.14
C LEU A 16 -5.01 -0.06 1.04
N ALA A 17 -6.25 -0.54 0.95
CA ALA A 17 -6.89 -1.35 1.99
C ALA A 17 -7.20 -2.75 1.46
N PHE A 18 -6.67 -3.80 2.08
CA PHE A 18 -6.90 -5.18 1.65
C PHE A 18 -6.72 -6.20 2.78
N PRO A 19 -7.33 -7.39 2.69
CA PRO A 19 -7.06 -8.47 3.63
C PRO A 19 -5.70 -9.15 3.34
N VAL A 20 -5.04 -9.58 4.41
CA VAL A 20 -3.96 -10.55 4.34
C VAL A 20 -4.52 -11.91 3.93
N ALA A 21 -3.81 -12.59 3.02
CA ALA A 21 -4.06 -13.98 2.65
C ALA A 21 -2.74 -14.72 2.48
N MET A 22 -2.59 -15.89 3.12
CA MET A 22 -1.41 -16.76 3.02
C MET A 22 -0.07 -16.01 3.17
N PHE A 23 0.12 -15.29 4.29
CA PHE A 23 1.36 -14.53 4.57
C PHE A 23 1.67 -13.43 3.52
N SER A 24 0.66 -13.01 2.76
CA SER A 24 0.71 -12.01 1.69
C SER A 24 -0.69 -11.39 1.50
N THR A 25 -1.12 -11.17 0.27
CA THR A 25 -2.51 -10.83 -0.11
C THR A 25 -2.93 -11.59 -1.38
N TYR A 26 -4.17 -11.39 -1.84
CA TYR A 26 -4.71 -12.06 -3.02
C TYR A 26 -3.99 -11.65 -4.31
N PRO A 27 -3.87 -12.54 -5.31
CA PRO A 27 -3.27 -12.21 -6.61
C PRO A 27 -3.85 -10.95 -7.26
N PHE A 28 -5.17 -10.77 -7.19
CA PHE A 28 -5.83 -9.56 -7.69
C PHE A 28 -5.30 -8.25 -7.09
N VAL A 29 -4.95 -8.24 -5.79
CA VAL A 29 -4.39 -7.07 -5.13
C VAL A 29 -2.96 -6.83 -5.61
N TRP A 30 -2.17 -7.90 -5.78
CA TRP A 30 -0.84 -7.80 -6.39
C TRP A 30 -0.91 -7.28 -7.81
N ASP A 31 -1.77 -7.84 -8.65
CA ASP A 31 -1.99 -7.38 -10.02
C ASP A 31 -2.37 -5.91 -10.06
N PHE A 32 -3.24 -5.45 -9.15
CA PHE A 32 -3.61 -4.04 -9.05
C PHE A 32 -2.41 -3.15 -8.70
N VAL A 33 -1.65 -3.51 -7.66
CA VAL A 33 -0.49 -2.73 -7.18
C VAL A 33 0.61 -2.70 -8.22
N GLU A 34 0.88 -3.84 -8.84
CA GLU A 34 1.87 -4.00 -9.90
C GLU A 34 1.48 -3.22 -11.15
N ASN A 35 0.20 -2.93 -11.41
CA ASN A 35 -0.25 -2.16 -12.56
C ASN A 35 -0.66 -0.71 -12.25
N LEU A 36 -0.29 -0.19 -11.07
CA LEU A 36 -0.51 1.22 -10.76
C LEU A 36 0.21 2.13 -11.79
N PRO A 37 -0.41 3.28 -12.16
CA PRO A 37 0.25 4.28 -12.98
C PRO A 37 1.44 4.92 -12.24
N ASP A 38 2.22 5.75 -12.93
CA ASP A 38 3.29 6.52 -12.27
C ASP A 38 2.70 7.40 -11.15
N GLY A 39 3.27 7.27 -9.96
CA GLY A 39 2.77 7.89 -8.75
C GLY A 39 3.09 9.38 -8.65
N HIS A 40 4.04 9.90 -9.44
CA HIS A 40 4.44 11.31 -9.41
C HIS A 40 4.73 11.85 -8.00
N ASN A 41 5.42 11.06 -7.16
CA ASN A 41 5.70 11.32 -5.74
C ASN A 41 4.44 11.52 -4.87
N LYS A 42 3.28 11.00 -5.29
CA LYS A 42 2.05 11.05 -4.50
C LYS A 42 2.18 10.18 -3.25
N ASP A 43 1.70 10.71 -2.14
CA ASP A 43 1.70 10.00 -0.86
C ASP A 43 0.72 8.83 -0.90
N ILE A 44 1.17 7.67 -0.42
CA ILE A 44 0.40 6.43 -0.34
C ILE A 44 0.58 5.78 1.02
N PHE A 45 -0.48 5.21 1.58
CA PHE A 45 -0.40 4.39 2.78
C PHE A 45 -1.10 3.04 2.58
N MET A 46 -0.71 2.10 3.42
CA MET A 46 -1.27 0.75 3.46
C MET A 46 -2.10 0.56 4.74
N LEU A 47 -3.21 -0.13 4.59
CA LEU A 47 -3.97 -0.74 5.67
C LEU A 47 -4.23 -2.19 5.28
N ASP A 48 -3.92 -3.12 6.16
CA ASP A 48 -4.41 -4.49 5.99
C ASP A 48 -5.21 -4.97 7.20
N THR A 49 -5.98 -6.03 6.97
CA THR A 49 -6.63 -6.79 8.03
C THR A 49 -6.09 -8.20 8.06
N LEU A 50 -5.84 -8.73 9.26
CA LEU A 50 -5.27 -10.05 9.46
C LEU A 50 -5.85 -10.73 10.70
N ALA A 51 -5.87 -12.08 10.70
CA ALA A 51 -6.27 -12.85 11.87
C ALA A 51 -5.19 -12.84 12.98
N GLY A 52 -3.90 -12.83 12.60
CA GLY A 52 -2.82 -12.87 13.57
C GLY A 52 -1.46 -12.45 13.02
N PHE A 53 -1.05 -13.00 11.88
CA PHE A 53 0.27 -12.73 11.28
C PHE A 53 0.17 -12.51 9.77
N SER A 54 0.84 -11.45 9.26
CA SER A 54 0.78 -11.04 7.86
C SER A 54 1.85 -11.65 6.97
N GLY A 55 2.90 -12.25 7.54
CA GLY A 55 4.04 -12.72 6.74
C GLY A 55 5.01 -11.63 6.31
N GLY A 56 4.81 -10.38 6.73
CA GLY A 56 5.71 -9.27 6.40
C GLY A 56 5.38 -8.56 5.08
N ILE A 57 4.12 -8.64 4.62
CA ILE A 57 3.58 -7.99 3.40
C ILE A 57 3.91 -6.50 3.27
N VAL A 58 4.05 -5.78 4.40
CA VAL A 58 4.38 -4.35 4.45
C VAL A 58 5.65 -4.02 3.65
N GLY A 59 6.70 -4.84 3.76
CA GLY A 59 7.98 -4.60 3.08
C GLY A 59 7.88 -4.74 1.55
N PRO A 60 7.41 -5.89 1.04
CA PRO A 60 7.13 -6.10 -0.37
C PRO A 60 6.19 -5.05 -0.98
N LEU A 61 5.09 -4.69 -0.30
CA LEU A 61 4.17 -3.68 -0.81
C LEU A 61 4.83 -2.29 -0.88
N LYS A 62 5.57 -1.90 0.18
CA LYS A 62 6.36 -0.65 0.18
C LYS A 62 7.28 -0.59 -1.03
N ARG A 63 7.98 -1.68 -1.34
CA ARG A 63 8.86 -1.76 -2.51
C ARG A 63 8.07 -1.61 -3.81
N ALA A 64 6.96 -2.33 -3.98
CA ALA A 64 6.16 -2.31 -5.20
C ALA A 64 5.64 -0.90 -5.52
N VAL A 65 5.03 -0.20 -4.55
CA VAL A 65 4.51 1.16 -4.77
C VAL A 65 5.64 2.18 -4.94
N SER A 66 6.78 2.00 -4.25
CA SER A 66 7.94 2.88 -4.43
C SER A 66 8.54 2.77 -5.83
N THR A 67 8.60 1.55 -6.39
CA THR A 67 9.07 1.35 -7.78
C THR A 67 8.16 1.97 -8.83
N ARG A 68 6.92 2.30 -8.46
CA ARG A 68 5.94 3.01 -9.29
C ARG A 68 5.96 4.53 -9.07
N GLY A 69 6.90 5.07 -8.28
CA GLY A 69 7.04 6.52 -8.09
C GLY A 69 6.10 7.11 -7.03
N TYR A 70 5.50 6.28 -6.16
CA TYR A 70 4.76 6.77 -4.99
C TYR A 70 5.67 7.00 -3.78
N CYS A 71 5.20 7.81 -2.83
CA CYS A 71 5.84 8.10 -1.55
C CYS A 71 5.11 7.33 -0.43
N PRO A 72 5.61 6.18 0.06
CA PRO A 72 4.98 5.46 1.16
C PRO A 72 5.11 6.26 2.45
N ILE A 73 3.97 6.66 3.05
CA ILE A 73 3.95 7.48 4.27
C ILE A 73 3.57 6.70 5.53
N GLY A 74 3.08 5.46 5.40
CA GLY A 74 2.72 4.64 6.55
C GLY A 74 2.09 3.30 6.17
N ALA A 75 2.03 2.39 7.14
CA ALA A 75 1.33 1.13 7.06
C ALA A 75 0.70 0.81 8.42
N THR A 76 -0.49 0.21 8.42
CA THR A 76 -1.12 -0.33 9.63
C THR A 76 -1.72 -1.70 9.36
N GLU A 77 -1.58 -2.59 10.34
CA GLU A 77 -2.12 -3.95 10.29
C GLU A 77 -3.18 -4.09 11.39
N ILE A 78 -4.44 -4.32 10.99
CA ILE A 78 -5.59 -4.36 11.90
C ILE A 78 -6.00 -5.80 12.17
N ARG A 79 -5.85 -6.24 13.42
CA ARG A 79 -6.32 -7.57 13.83
C ARG A 79 -7.83 -7.66 13.76
N MET A 80 -8.34 -8.64 13.02
CA MET A 80 -9.76 -8.97 12.87
C MET A 80 -9.99 -10.46 13.15
N PRO A 81 -11.22 -10.89 13.52
CA PRO A 81 -11.53 -12.31 13.65
C PRO A 81 -11.21 -13.09 12.38
N SER A 82 -10.77 -14.34 12.53
CA SER A 82 -10.42 -15.19 11.40
C SER A 82 -11.64 -15.50 10.54
N ASN A 83 -11.49 -15.34 9.22
CA ASN A 83 -12.45 -15.82 8.24
C ASN A 83 -12.28 -17.32 7.90
N TYR A 84 -11.15 -17.94 8.28
CA TYR A 84 -10.85 -19.35 8.04
C TYR A 84 -11.33 -20.27 9.16
N ALA A 85 -11.35 -19.77 10.39
CA ALA A 85 -11.69 -20.54 11.58
C ALA A 85 -12.67 -19.74 12.43
N ARG A 86 -13.75 -20.39 12.84
CA ARG A 86 -14.78 -19.82 13.72
C ARG A 86 -14.37 -20.06 15.18
N THR A 87 -13.28 -19.44 15.59
CA THR A 87 -12.74 -19.51 16.97
C THR A 87 -13.10 -18.27 17.75
#